data_AF-A0A0V0Y4B1-F1
#
_entry.id   AF-A0A0V0Y4B1-F1
#
_cell.length_a   1.000
_cell.length_b   1.000
_cell.length_c   1.000
_cell.angle_alpha   90.00
_cell.angle_beta   90.00
_cell.angle_gamma   90.00
#
_symmetry.space_group_name_H-M   'P 1'
#
loop_
_entity.id
_entity.type
_entity.pdbx_description
1 polymer ?
#
loop_
_entity_poly.entity_id
_entity_poly.type
_entity_poly.pdbx_seq_one_letter_code
_entity_poly.pdbx_strand_id
1 'polypeptide(L)'
;MKNCDCVKRFQEYLQIKTVHPHPDYAKAVQYLKQIGESIPLKCEVFTITSGNLLLIMTLEGTEPSLPSILLNSHMDVVPVYEEKWKYDPFSGHIDEKGDIYGRGSQDMKNVGMQYLEAILHLKRQGKTFKRTIHLSFVPDEEMGGKLGMAKFIETDSFKKLNVGVCLDEGIATEDDVYRIYYAERNVWWIKLTCKGNPGHASKFIENTAAEKMKFLLDKFLDIRESEKARMKWNPSLTMGDLMTVNLTELSVLNSFSIKFYHDC
;
A
#
# COMPACT_ATOMS: atom_id res chain seq x y z
N MET A 1 3.34 27.77 -8.53
CA MET A 1 3.40 26.59 -7.65
C MET A 1 4.80 26.25 -7.13
N LYS A 2 5.90 26.76 -7.70
CA LYS A 2 7.25 26.61 -7.13
C LYS A 2 7.36 27.45 -5.83
N ASN A 3 7.59 26.81 -4.69
CA ASN A 3 7.76 27.37 -3.32
C ASN A 3 6.54 27.38 -2.37
N CYS A 4 5.68 26.34 -2.37
CA CYS A 4 4.92 26.02 -1.15
C CYS A 4 5.77 25.13 -0.25
N ASP A 5 5.87 25.43 1.05
CA ASP A 5 6.55 24.56 2.02
C ASP A 5 6.03 23.12 1.98
N CYS A 6 4.75 22.94 1.65
CA CYS A 6 4.09 21.64 1.51
C CYS A 6 4.72 20.75 0.43
N VAL A 7 4.99 21.31 -0.75
CA VAL A 7 5.63 20.58 -1.87
C VAL A 7 7.07 20.21 -1.50
N LYS A 8 7.79 21.12 -0.85
CA LYS A 8 9.15 20.85 -0.38
C LYS A 8 9.18 19.72 0.65
N ARG A 9 8.26 19.74 1.63
CA ARG A 9 8.15 18.67 2.62
C ARG A 9 7.82 17.33 1.99
N PHE A 10 6.95 17.32 0.99
CA PHE A 10 6.66 16.11 0.24
C PHE A 10 7.88 15.58 -0.53
N GLN A 11 8.63 16.45 -1.22
CA GLN A 11 9.87 16.09 -1.90
C GLN A 11 10.91 15.49 -0.92
N GLU A 12 11.09 16.12 0.25
CA GLU A 12 11.96 15.61 1.31
C GLU A 12 11.48 14.25 1.84
N TYR A 13 10.16 14.03 1.96
CA TYR A 13 9.63 12.73 2.37
C TYR A 13 9.89 11.61 1.35
N LEU A 14 9.83 11.93 0.05
CA LEU A 14 10.18 11.00 -1.03
C LEU A 14 11.66 10.59 -0.99
N GLN A 15 12.54 11.47 -0.49
CA GLN A 15 13.97 11.18 -0.32
C GLN A 15 14.29 10.21 0.83
N ILE A 16 13.32 9.92 1.69
CA ILE A 16 13.47 8.92 2.75
C ILE A 16 13.20 7.54 2.16
N LYS A 17 14.25 6.72 2.04
CA LYS A 17 14.18 5.38 1.44
C LYS A 17 13.49 4.38 2.38
N THR A 18 12.17 4.32 2.32
CA THR A 18 11.32 3.30 2.97
C THR A 18 11.05 2.12 2.03
N VAL A 19 12.01 1.80 1.16
CA VAL A 19 11.88 0.76 0.13
C VAL A 19 12.23 -0.62 0.68
N HIS A 20 11.42 -1.62 0.33
CA HIS A 20 11.72 -3.02 0.66
C HIS A 20 13.00 -3.53 -0.03
N PRO A 21 13.77 -4.44 0.61
CA PRO A 21 13.47 -5.17 1.85
C PRO A 21 13.94 -4.49 3.15
N HIS A 22 14.51 -3.28 3.08
CA HIS A 22 15.12 -2.60 4.23
C HIS A 22 14.58 -1.16 4.39
N PRO A 23 13.27 -1.00 4.65
CA PRO A 23 12.65 0.31 4.77
C PRO A 23 13.18 1.09 5.99
N ASP A 24 13.62 2.33 5.78
CA ASP A 24 14.04 3.24 6.86
C ASP A 24 12.84 3.93 7.54
N TYR A 25 12.03 3.15 8.26
CA TYR A 25 10.88 3.68 8.98
C TYR A 25 11.28 4.63 10.11
N ALA A 26 12.45 4.46 10.72
CA ALA A 26 12.91 5.32 11.80
C ALA A 26 13.08 6.77 11.31
N LYS A 27 13.74 6.96 10.16
CA LYS A 27 13.89 8.27 9.54
C LYS A 27 12.56 8.84 9.07
N ALA A 28 11.66 8.00 8.52
CA ALA A 28 10.32 8.44 8.10
C ALA A 28 9.50 8.95 9.30
N VAL A 29 9.44 8.18 10.39
CA VAL A 29 8.73 8.56 11.62
C VAL A 29 9.33 9.82 12.22
N GLN A 30 10.66 9.94 12.28
CA GLN A 30 11.32 11.14 12.78
C GLN A 30 10.93 12.37 11.95
N TYR A 31 10.97 12.26 10.62
CA TYR A 31 10.65 13.36 9.72
C TYR A 31 9.19 13.80 9.84
N LEU A 32 8.25 12.86 9.84
CA LEU A 32 6.82 13.15 9.99
C LEU A 32 6.53 13.83 11.34
N LYS A 33 7.15 13.35 12.43
CA LYS A 33 7.01 13.99 13.75
C LYS A 33 7.49 15.44 13.74
N GLN A 34 8.64 15.73 13.13
CA GLN A 34 9.18 17.09 13.01
C GLN A 34 8.20 18.04 12.31
N ILE A 35 7.48 17.56 11.30
CA ILE A 35 6.43 18.35 10.61
C ILE A 35 5.26 18.65 11.58
N GLY A 36 4.85 17.65 12.36
CA GLY A 36 3.75 17.74 13.32
C GLY A 36 4.01 18.66 14.52
N GLU A 37 5.27 18.93 14.87
CA GLU A 37 5.66 19.76 16.04
C GLU A 37 5.14 21.20 15.99
N SER A 38 4.77 21.71 14.81
CA SER A 38 4.26 23.09 14.67
C SER A 38 2.83 23.30 15.18
N ILE A 39 2.14 22.23 15.58
CA ILE A 39 0.78 22.24 16.16
C ILE A 39 0.70 21.23 17.31
N PRO A 40 -0.29 21.32 18.21
CA PRO A 40 -0.41 20.41 19.36
C PRO A 40 -0.93 19.02 18.95
N LEU A 41 -0.16 18.29 18.13
CA LEU A 41 -0.42 16.89 17.81
C LEU A 41 0.28 15.98 18.82
N LYS A 42 -0.49 15.11 19.48
CA LYS A 42 0.08 14.03 20.29
C LYS A 42 0.64 12.96 19.34
N CYS A 43 1.94 12.71 19.39
CA CYS A 43 2.60 11.72 18.54
C CYS A 43 3.02 10.48 19.35
N GLU A 44 2.53 9.31 18.97
CA GLU A 44 2.85 8.03 19.59
C GLU A 44 3.49 7.10 18.55
N VAL A 45 4.62 6.50 18.90
CA VAL A 45 5.34 5.55 18.04
C VAL A 45 5.26 4.17 18.66
N PHE A 46 4.86 3.20 17.86
CA PHE A 46 4.72 1.81 18.25
C PHE A 46 5.70 0.95 17.46
N THR A 47 6.45 0.11 18.15
CA THR A 47 7.20 -0.98 17.51
C THR A 47 6.30 -2.20 17.47
N ILE A 48 5.68 -2.48 16.33
CA ILE A 48 4.69 -3.57 16.19
C ILE A 48 5.39 -4.93 16.09
N THR A 49 6.44 -4.98 15.27
CA THR A 49 7.39 -6.09 15.20
C THR A 49 8.80 -5.53 15.09
N SER A 50 9.81 -6.38 15.26
CA SER A 50 11.21 -5.96 15.05
C SER A 50 11.36 -5.31 13.66
N GLY A 51 11.85 -4.07 13.63
CA GLY A 51 12.02 -3.28 12.40
C GLY A 51 10.79 -2.51 11.91
N ASN A 52 9.57 -2.83 12.37
CA ASN A 52 8.35 -2.18 11.90
C ASN A 52 7.85 -1.15 12.91
N LEU A 53 8.01 0.13 12.55
CA LEU A 53 7.52 1.26 13.33
C LEU A 53 6.21 1.78 12.75
N LEU A 54 5.25 2.04 13.62
CA LEU A 54 3.97 2.65 13.30
C LEU A 54 3.87 3.98 14.07
N LEU A 55 3.43 5.04 13.40
CA LEU A 55 3.23 6.35 14.00
C LEU A 55 1.75 6.71 14.01
N ILE A 56 1.23 7.04 15.18
CA ILE A 56 -0.08 7.68 15.35
C ILE A 56 0.14 9.15 15.73
N MET A 57 -0.41 10.07 14.94
CA MET A 57 -0.55 11.47 15.33
C MET A 57 -2.01 11.75 15.67
N THR A 58 -2.26 12.34 16.83
CA THR A 58 -3.62 12.59 17.32
C THR A 58 -3.84 14.08 17.47
N LEU A 59 -4.89 14.55 16.80
CA LEU A 59 -5.51 15.83 17.05
C LEU A 59 -6.78 15.63 17.86
N GLU A 60 -6.73 15.97 19.14
CA GLU A 60 -7.87 15.80 20.05
C GLU A 60 -9.05 16.71 19.66
N GLY A 61 -10.24 16.12 19.62
CA GLY A 61 -11.48 16.83 19.35
C GLY A 61 -12.04 17.51 20.60
N THR A 62 -13.03 18.39 20.43
CA THR A 62 -13.73 19.02 21.57
C THR A 62 -14.66 18.06 22.31
N GLU A 63 -15.03 16.94 21.68
CA GLU A 63 -15.89 15.89 22.24
C GLU A 63 -15.19 14.52 22.07
N PRO A 64 -14.10 14.22 22.82
CA PRO A 64 -13.24 13.05 22.59
C PRO A 64 -13.92 11.69 22.88
N SER A 65 -15.10 11.67 23.50
CA SER A 65 -15.92 10.47 23.68
C SER A 65 -16.61 10.01 22.39
N LEU A 66 -16.75 10.89 21.39
CA LEU A 66 -17.29 10.53 20.09
C LEU A 66 -16.33 9.59 19.34
N PRO A 67 -16.86 8.64 18.52
CA PRO A 67 -16.02 7.85 17.63
C PRO A 67 -15.11 8.73 16.76
N SER A 68 -13.83 8.39 16.67
CA SER A 68 -12.81 9.17 15.99
C SER A 68 -12.80 8.94 14.48
N ILE A 69 -12.08 9.80 13.77
CA ILE A 69 -11.74 9.66 12.36
C ILE A 69 -10.29 9.19 12.27
N LEU A 70 -10.04 8.09 11.59
CA LEU A 70 -8.70 7.62 11.24
C LEU A 70 -8.38 7.98 9.79
N LEU A 71 -7.28 8.69 9.57
CA LEU A 71 -6.71 8.98 8.25
C LEU A 71 -5.49 8.07 8.07
N ASN A 72 -5.66 6.98 7.34
CA ASN A 72 -4.65 5.94 7.19
C ASN A 72 -3.74 6.18 6.00
N SER A 73 -2.46 5.88 6.18
CA SER A 73 -1.44 5.89 5.14
C SER A 73 -0.37 4.87 5.50
N HIS A 74 0.21 4.20 4.51
CA HIS A 74 1.43 3.42 4.70
C HIS A 74 2.68 4.24 4.35
N MET A 75 3.83 3.81 4.87
CA MET A 75 5.12 4.49 4.68
C MET A 75 6.03 3.76 3.71
N ASP A 76 5.91 2.43 3.63
CA ASP A 76 6.75 1.61 2.77
C ASP A 76 6.43 1.78 1.30
N VAL A 77 7.36 1.33 0.47
CA VAL A 77 7.23 1.43 -0.97
C VAL A 77 7.87 0.20 -1.61
N VAL A 78 7.32 -0.27 -2.73
CA VAL A 78 7.92 -1.37 -3.50
C VAL A 78 9.32 -1.06 -4.05
N PRO A 79 10.14 -2.10 -4.33
CA PRO A 79 11.44 -1.96 -5.00
C PRO A 79 11.40 -1.19 -6.33
N VAL A 80 12.58 -0.71 -6.75
CA VAL A 80 12.76 0.02 -8.00
C VAL A 80 13.85 -0.62 -8.86
N TYR A 81 13.68 -0.54 -10.17
CA TYR A 81 14.70 -0.84 -11.16
C TYR A 81 15.30 0.48 -11.63
N GLU A 82 16.33 0.98 -10.93
CA GLU A 82 16.85 2.36 -11.11
C GLU A 82 17.17 2.69 -12.59
N GLU A 83 17.65 1.73 -13.37
CA GLU A 83 17.97 1.89 -14.79
C GLU A 83 16.75 2.12 -15.70
N LYS A 84 15.54 1.88 -15.18
CA LYS A 84 14.26 2.13 -15.90
C LYS A 84 13.67 3.49 -15.58
N TRP A 85 14.24 4.23 -14.64
CA TRP A 85 13.73 5.54 -14.26
C TRP A 85 14.37 6.65 -15.07
N LYS A 86 13.55 7.61 -15.49
CA LYS A 86 14.02 8.84 -16.16
C LYS A 86 14.79 9.76 -15.20
N TYR A 87 14.43 9.74 -13.91
CA TYR A 87 15.02 10.53 -12.83
C TYR A 87 15.31 9.62 -11.65
N ASP A 88 16.22 10.00 -10.74
CA ASP A 88 16.48 9.21 -9.53
C ASP A 88 15.14 8.95 -8.77
N PRO A 89 14.77 7.68 -8.50
CA PRO A 89 13.49 7.31 -7.91
C PRO A 89 13.23 7.94 -6.54
N PHE A 90 14.26 8.34 -5.82
CA PHE A 90 14.16 8.92 -4.48
C PHE A 90 14.62 10.38 -4.46
N SER A 91 14.77 11.04 -5.60
CA SER A 91 15.09 12.48 -5.63
C SER A 91 13.89 13.39 -5.34
N GLY A 92 12.67 12.89 -5.61
CA GLY A 92 11.47 13.71 -5.68
C GLY A 92 11.58 14.80 -6.75
N HIS A 93 12.14 14.46 -7.92
CA HIS A 93 12.39 15.40 -9.01
C HIS A 93 11.08 16.05 -9.48
N ILE A 94 11.09 17.38 -9.61
CA ILE A 94 9.96 18.13 -10.18
C ILE A 94 10.37 18.62 -11.56
N ASP A 95 9.63 18.21 -12.58
CA ASP A 95 9.95 18.57 -13.96
C ASP A 95 9.47 19.98 -14.33
N GLU A 96 9.60 20.32 -15.61
CA GLU A 96 9.19 21.62 -16.16
C GLU A 96 7.67 21.83 -16.13
N LYS A 97 6.88 20.75 -16.18
CA LYS A 97 5.41 20.78 -16.12
C LYS A 97 4.90 20.88 -14.69
N GLY A 98 5.76 20.55 -13.72
CA GLY A 98 5.41 20.52 -12.29
C GLY A 98 5.07 19.13 -11.78
N ASP A 99 5.27 18.09 -12.60
CA ASP A 99 5.04 16.70 -12.22
C ASP A 99 6.16 16.25 -11.28
N ILE A 100 5.78 15.59 -10.18
CA ILE A 100 6.73 15.08 -9.17
C ILE A 100 7.02 13.60 -9.45
N TYR A 101 8.27 13.29 -9.73
CA TYR A 101 8.76 11.94 -9.96
C TYR A 101 9.45 11.41 -8.71
N GLY A 102 8.89 10.34 -8.14
CA GLY A 102 9.53 9.56 -7.09
C GLY A 102 8.74 8.32 -6.69
N ARG A 103 9.44 7.28 -6.24
CA ARG A 103 8.82 6.10 -5.62
C ARG A 103 8.15 6.53 -4.31
N GLY A 104 6.87 6.22 -4.16
CA GLY A 104 6.03 6.74 -3.09
C GLY A 104 5.16 7.93 -3.49
N SER A 105 5.38 8.53 -4.67
CA SER A 105 4.69 9.78 -5.04
C SER A 105 3.20 9.62 -5.32
N GLN A 106 2.77 8.42 -5.70
CA GLN A 106 1.36 8.08 -5.89
C GLN A 106 0.87 7.08 -4.84
N ASP A 107 1.71 6.10 -4.50
CA ASP A 107 1.41 4.98 -3.58
C ASP A 107 2.54 4.88 -2.52
N MET A 108 2.30 5.34 -1.28
CA MET A 108 1.18 6.24 -0.95
C MET A 108 1.57 7.46 -0.10
N LYS A 109 2.85 7.84 -0.12
CA LYS A 109 3.37 8.95 0.70
C LYS A 109 2.65 10.28 0.46
N ASN A 110 2.09 10.49 -0.74
CA ASN A 110 1.25 11.64 -1.07
C ASN A 110 0.02 11.75 -0.16
N VAL A 111 -0.73 10.67 0.03
CA VAL A 111 -1.99 10.68 0.79
C VAL A 111 -1.73 11.05 2.24
N GLY A 112 -0.75 10.40 2.88
CA GLY A 112 -0.33 10.75 4.24
C GLY A 112 0.13 12.20 4.39
N MET A 113 0.87 12.74 3.41
CA MET A 113 1.28 14.14 3.41
C MET A 113 0.10 15.09 3.20
N GLN A 114 -0.85 14.77 2.32
CA GLN A 114 -2.06 15.58 2.12
C GLN A 114 -2.87 15.69 3.43
N TYR A 115 -3.04 14.60 4.16
CA TYR A 115 -3.71 14.61 5.47
C TYR A 115 -2.99 15.50 6.48
N LEU A 116 -1.66 15.33 6.62
CA LEU A 116 -0.86 16.11 7.56
C LEU A 116 -0.88 17.61 7.22
N GLU A 117 -0.67 17.97 5.96
CA GLU A 117 -0.72 19.36 5.49
C GLU A 117 -2.10 19.99 5.67
N ALA A 118 -3.17 19.25 5.39
CA ALA A 118 -4.54 19.73 5.60
C ALA A 118 -4.81 20.03 7.08
N ILE A 119 -4.41 19.14 7.98
CA ILE A 119 -4.58 19.33 9.42
C ILE A 119 -3.75 20.52 9.93
N LEU A 120 -2.50 20.64 9.49
CA LEU A 120 -1.65 21.79 9.79
C LEU A 120 -2.30 23.10 9.35
N HIS A 121 -2.79 23.15 8.11
CA HIS A 121 -3.42 24.33 7.55
C HIS A 121 -4.69 24.71 8.32
N LEU A 122 -5.59 23.75 8.55
CA LEU A 122 -6.83 23.98 9.29
C LEU A 122 -6.56 24.42 10.73
N LYS A 123 -5.55 23.86 11.39
CA LYS A 123 -5.19 24.27 12.75
C LYS A 123 -4.58 25.66 12.82
N ARG A 124 -3.73 26.05 11.85
CA ARG A 124 -3.21 27.42 11.75
C ARG A 124 -4.31 28.45 11.52
N GLN A 125 -5.42 28.07 10.91
CA GLN A 125 -6.63 28.89 10.80
C GLN A 125 -7.51 28.90 12.06
N GLY A 126 -7.08 28.27 13.16
CA GLY A 126 -7.84 28.21 14.40
C GLY A 126 -9.06 27.28 14.36
N LYS A 127 -9.14 26.36 13.39
CA LYS A 127 -10.26 25.42 13.30
C LYS A 127 -10.21 24.40 14.44
N THR A 128 -11.38 24.08 14.96
CA THR A 128 -11.61 23.00 15.94
C THR A 128 -12.58 21.98 15.35
N PHE A 129 -12.46 20.74 15.81
CA PHE A 129 -13.27 19.63 15.34
C PHE A 129 -13.91 18.95 16.54
N LYS A 130 -15.15 18.46 16.37
CA LYS A 130 -15.84 17.74 17.44
C LYS A 130 -15.19 16.40 17.75
N ARG A 131 -14.96 15.61 16.70
CA ARG A 131 -14.33 14.28 16.78
C ARG A 131 -12.81 14.43 16.85
N THR A 132 -12.19 13.52 17.59
CA THR A 132 -10.74 13.30 17.51
C THR A 132 -10.36 12.80 16.12
N ILE A 133 -9.26 13.31 15.58
CA ILE A 133 -8.70 12.88 14.29
C ILE A 133 -7.35 12.24 14.56
N HIS A 134 -7.17 11.00 14.12
CA HIS A 134 -5.91 10.29 14.13
C HIS A 134 -5.36 10.21 12.71
N LEU A 135 -4.07 10.46 12.54
CA LEU A 135 -3.33 10.05 11.34
C LEU A 135 -2.52 8.82 11.71
N SER A 136 -2.65 7.75 10.94
CA SER A 136 -1.76 6.58 11.04
C SER A 136 -0.81 6.55 9.86
N PHE A 137 0.47 6.35 10.18
CA PHE A 137 1.51 6.04 9.23
C PHE A 137 1.99 4.62 9.56
N VAL A 138 1.55 3.65 8.77
CA VAL A 138 1.76 2.23 9.03
C VAL A 138 2.90 1.65 8.20
N PRO A 139 3.60 0.62 8.71
CA PRO A 139 4.56 -0.15 7.92
C PRO A 139 3.90 -1.37 7.26
N ASP A 140 4.64 -1.98 6.33
CA ASP A 140 4.44 -3.33 5.82
C ASP A 140 3.22 -3.52 4.91
N GLU A 141 2.56 -2.45 4.46
CA GLU A 141 1.36 -2.55 3.61
C GLU A 141 1.68 -3.28 2.29
N GLU A 142 2.79 -2.89 1.65
CA GLU A 142 3.26 -3.44 0.36
C GLU A 142 3.66 -4.93 0.45
N MET A 143 3.77 -5.46 1.68
CA MET A 143 4.02 -6.87 2.00
C MET A 143 2.77 -7.60 2.52
N GLY A 144 1.62 -6.94 2.51
CA GLY A 144 0.31 -7.44 2.90
C GLY A 144 -0.12 -7.09 4.34
N GLY A 145 0.56 -6.15 5.00
CA GLY A 145 0.17 -5.55 6.29
C GLY A 145 0.23 -6.47 7.52
N LYS A 146 0.73 -7.71 7.37
CA LYS A 146 0.70 -8.75 8.41
C LYS A 146 1.59 -8.44 9.61
N LEU A 147 2.69 -7.74 9.38
CA LEU A 147 3.64 -7.35 10.42
C LEU A 147 3.45 -5.90 10.87
N GLY A 148 2.52 -5.18 10.25
CA GLY A 148 2.10 -3.82 10.59
C GLY A 148 0.66 -3.79 11.12
N MET A 149 -0.26 -3.21 10.34
CA MET A 149 -1.63 -2.93 10.77
C MET A 149 -2.36 -4.15 11.33
N ALA A 150 -2.22 -5.34 10.72
CA ALA A 150 -2.92 -6.56 11.15
C ALA A 150 -2.63 -6.94 12.61
N LYS A 151 -1.43 -6.66 13.12
CA LYS A 151 -1.08 -6.86 14.52
C LYS A 151 -1.48 -5.68 15.39
N PHE A 152 -1.39 -4.46 14.86
CA PHE A 152 -1.74 -3.27 15.62
C PHE A 152 -3.21 -3.26 16.04
N ILE A 153 -4.13 -3.69 15.16
CA ILE A 153 -5.57 -3.73 15.45
C ILE A 153 -5.94 -4.65 16.64
N GLU A 154 -5.09 -5.62 16.97
CA GLU A 154 -5.31 -6.54 18.09
C GLU A 154 -4.94 -5.89 19.45
N THR A 155 -4.18 -4.79 19.42
CA THR A 155 -3.67 -4.13 20.62
C THR A 155 -4.71 -3.25 21.31
N ASP A 156 -4.56 -3.07 22.62
CA ASP A 156 -5.38 -2.10 23.37
C ASP A 156 -5.09 -0.65 22.96
N SER A 157 -3.90 -0.38 22.43
CA SER A 157 -3.55 0.94 21.88
C SER A 157 -4.45 1.31 20.69
N PHE A 158 -4.69 0.36 19.77
CA PHE A 158 -5.63 0.59 18.66
C PHE A 158 -7.08 0.72 19.16
N LYS A 159 -7.53 -0.13 20.08
CA LYS A 159 -8.88 -0.05 20.66
C LYS A 159 -9.14 1.33 21.31
N LYS A 160 -8.14 1.90 21.97
CA LYS A 160 -8.20 3.24 22.59
C LYS A 160 -8.37 4.38 21.58
N LEU A 161 -8.06 4.17 20.31
CA LEU A 161 -8.31 5.16 19.26
C LEU A 161 -9.80 5.38 19.01
N ASN A 162 -10.68 4.46 19.43
CA ASN A 162 -12.14 4.59 19.30
C ASN A 162 -12.58 4.92 17.86
N VAL A 163 -11.96 4.27 16.86
CA VAL A 163 -12.17 4.58 15.43
C VAL A 163 -13.61 4.29 15.02
N GLY A 164 -14.31 5.31 14.53
CA GLY A 164 -15.66 5.18 13.97
C GLY A 164 -15.68 5.16 12.44
N VAL A 165 -14.73 5.83 11.80
CA VAL A 165 -14.56 5.86 10.35
C VAL A 165 -13.07 5.92 10.02
N CYS A 166 -12.67 5.22 8.97
CA CYS A 166 -11.32 5.23 8.43
C CYS A 166 -11.35 5.66 6.97
N LEU A 167 -10.44 6.54 6.57
CA LEU A 167 -10.14 6.81 5.17
C LEU A 167 -8.79 6.17 4.84
N ASP A 168 -8.73 5.41 3.76
CA ASP A 168 -7.54 4.71 3.29
C ASP A 168 -7.06 5.23 1.93
N GLU A 169 -6.07 4.57 1.32
CA GLU A 169 -5.38 4.98 0.08
C GLU A 169 -6.32 5.37 -1.08
N GLY A 170 -7.37 4.59 -1.30
CA GLY A 170 -8.23 4.76 -2.48
C GLY A 170 -7.45 4.54 -3.78
N ILE A 171 -7.80 5.29 -4.83
CA ILE A 171 -7.09 5.21 -6.12
C ILE A 171 -6.81 6.61 -6.66
N ALA A 172 -5.65 6.78 -7.31
CA ALA A 172 -5.32 8.00 -8.02
C ALA A 172 -6.20 8.17 -9.28
N THR A 173 -6.59 9.41 -9.57
CA THR A 173 -7.49 9.76 -10.68
C THR A 173 -6.90 10.90 -11.50
N GLU A 174 -7.05 10.83 -12.82
CA GLU A 174 -6.56 11.87 -13.74
C GLU A 174 -7.50 13.10 -13.83
N ASP A 175 -8.73 12.97 -13.35
CA ASP A 175 -9.77 13.99 -13.36
C ASP A 175 -10.03 14.59 -11.96
N ASP A 176 -10.81 15.67 -11.91
CA ASP A 176 -11.20 16.35 -10.66
C ASP A 176 -12.32 15.59 -9.89
N VAL A 177 -12.39 14.26 -10.04
CA VAL A 177 -13.43 13.42 -9.44
C VAL A 177 -12.86 12.56 -8.34
N TYR A 178 -13.22 12.90 -7.10
CA TYR A 178 -12.94 12.07 -5.93
C TYR A 178 -13.86 10.85 -5.93
N ARG A 179 -13.27 9.67 -6.12
CA ARG A 179 -13.97 8.39 -6.07
C ARG A 179 -13.92 7.85 -4.64
N ILE A 180 -15.07 7.43 -4.12
CA ILE A 180 -15.20 6.86 -2.78
C ILE A 180 -15.50 5.37 -2.93
N TYR A 181 -14.65 4.56 -2.31
CA TYR A 181 -14.80 3.11 -2.27
C TYR A 181 -15.21 2.69 -0.86
N TYR A 182 -16.11 1.72 -0.76
CA TYR A 182 -16.58 1.19 0.52
C TYR A 182 -16.15 -0.26 0.76
N ALA A 183 -15.43 -0.85 -0.19
CA ALA A 183 -14.93 -2.21 -0.13
C ALA A 183 -13.77 -2.39 -1.11
N GLU A 184 -12.89 -3.33 -0.78
CA GLU A 184 -11.77 -3.77 -1.60
C GLU A 184 -11.89 -5.27 -1.89
N ARG A 185 -11.17 -5.74 -2.91
CA ARG A 185 -11.11 -7.15 -3.24
C ARG A 185 -10.12 -7.86 -2.32
N ASN A 186 -10.46 -9.09 -1.92
CA ASN A 186 -9.54 -9.91 -1.13
C ASN A 186 -8.47 -10.55 -2.02
N VAL A 187 -7.20 -10.43 -1.63
CA VAL A 187 -6.07 -11.02 -2.36
C VAL A 187 -5.76 -12.42 -1.85
N TRP A 188 -5.65 -13.38 -2.77
CA TRP A 188 -5.36 -14.79 -2.45
C TRP A 188 -4.03 -15.23 -3.06
N TRP A 189 -3.01 -15.32 -2.21
CA TRP A 189 -1.67 -15.76 -2.59
C TRP A 189 -1.57 -17.29 -2.54
N ILE A 190 -1.64 -17.95 -3.71
CA ILE A 190 -1.57 -19.42 -3.81
C ILE A 190 -0.20 -19.85 -4.33
N LYS A 191 0.54 -20.64 -3.54
CA LYS A 191 1.77 -21.31 -3.98
C LYS A 191 1.48 -22.76 -4.35
N LEU A 192 1.70 -23.11 -5.61
CA LEU A 192 1.53 -24.47 -6.11
C LEU A 192 2.89 -25.10 -6.41
N THR A 193 3.09 -26.34 -5.95
CA THR A 193 4.30 -27.10 -6.19
C THR A 193 3.98 -28.41 -6.90
N CYS A 194 4.43 -28.52 -8.15
CA CYS A 194 4.34 -29.74 -8.93
C CYS A 194 5.59 -30.60 -8.73
N LYS A 195 5.40 -31.84 -8.27
CA LYS A 195 6.45 -32.87 -8.19
C LYS A 195 6.16 -33.95 -9.22
N GLY A 196 7.20 -34.49 -9.85
CA GLY A 196 7.05 -35.56 -10.81
C GLY A 196 8.35 -36.33 -11.03
N ASN A 197 8.27 -37.36 -11.85
CA ASN A 197 9.39 -38.26 -12.08
C ASN A 197 10.56 -37.53 -12.77
N PRO A 198 11.79 -37.63 -12.24
CA PRO A 198 12.98 -37.17 -12.95
C PRO A 198 13.42 -38.21 -14.00
N GLY A 199 14.12 -37.77 -15.02
CA GLY A 199 14.78 -38.70 -15.93
C GLY A 199 15.53 -38.02 -17.06
N HIS A 200 16.35 -38.82 -17.74
CA HIS A 200 17.16 -38.37 -18.87
C HIS A 200 16.24 -38.03 -20.05
N ALA A 201 16.45 -36.89 -20.70
CA ALA A 201 15.62 -36.40 -21.79
C ALA A 201 15.59 -37.30 -23.04
N SER A 202 16.44 -38.33 -23.09
CA SER A 202 16.39 -39.39 -24.12
C SER A 202 15.26 -40.41 -23.90
N LYS A 203 14.54 -40.35 -22.79
CA LYS A 203 13.39 -41.19 -22.48
C LYS A 203 12.13 -40.33 -22.35
N PHE A 204 11.01 -40.86 -22.81
CA PHE A 204 9.70 -40.29 -22.53
C PHE A 204 9.31 -40.64 -21.09
N ILE A 205 9.66 -39.75 -20.16
CA ILE A 205 9.32 -39.88 -18.74
C ILE A 205 7.88 -39.41 -18.56
N GLU A 206 7.03 -40.26 -17.99
CA GLU A 206 5.65 -39.93 -17.64
C GLU A 206 5.56 -39.36 -16.22
N ASN A 207 4.46 -38.65 -15.94
CA ASN A 207 4.11 -38.12 -14.62
C ASN A 207 5.15 -37.08 -14.14
N THR A 208 5.62 -36.24 -15.07
CA THR A 208 6.61 -35.20 -14.81
C THR A 208 6.00 -34.01 -14.09
N ALA A 209 6.85 -33.22 -13.43
CA ALA A 209 6.42 -31.98 -12.81
C ALA A 209 5.87 -30.99 -13.86
N ALA A 210 6.43 -31.00 -15.07
CA ALA A 210 6.03 -30.13 -16.16
C ALA A 210 4.62 -30.46 -16.69
N GLU A 211 4.27 -31.73 -16.84
CA GLU A 211 2.92 -32.15 -17.27
C GLU A 211 1.84 -31.68 -16.28
N LYS A 212 2.09 -31.88 -14.97
CA LYS A 212 1.18 -31.42 -13.91
C LYS A 212 1.07 -29.91 -13.88
N MET A 213 2.20 -29.22 -14.05
CA MET A 213 2.22 -27.77 -14.11
C MET A 213 1.41 -27.25 -15.29
N LYS A 214 1.60 -27.83 -16.49
CA LYS A 214 0.81 -27.47 -17.67
C LYS A 214 -0.69 -27.60 -17.37
N PHE A 215 -1.12 -28.73 -16.81
CA PHE A 215 -2.52 -28.93 -16.45
C PHE A 215 -3.05 -27.84 -15.51
N LEU A 216 -2.31 -27.49 -14.46
CA LEU A 216 -2.73 -26.45 -13.51
C LEU A 216 -2.75 -25.06 -14.16
N LEU A 217 -1.76 -24.72 -14.97
CA LEU A 217 -1.72 -23.46 -15.70
C LEU A 217 -2.92 -23.31 -16.62
N ASP A 218 -3.25 -24.36 -17.38
CA ASP A 218 -4.42 -24.38 -18.25
C ASP A 218 -5.69 -24.11 -17.42
N LYS A 219 -5.83 -24.70 -16.21
CA LYS A 219 -6.98 -24.45 -15.33
C LYS A 219 -7.10 -23.00 -14.83
N PHE A 220 -5.98 -22.35 -14.50
CA PHE A 220 -6.02 -20.94 -14.11
C PHE A 220 -6.37 -20.01 -15.28
N LEU A 221 -5.89 -20.35 -16.48
CA LEU A 221 -6.24 -19.61 -17.69
C LEU A 221 -7.71 -19.84 -18.07
N ASP A 222 -8.24 -21.06 -17.92
CA ASP A 222 -9.67 -21.37 -18.11
C ASP A 222 -10.53 -20.46 -17.20
N ILE A 223 -10.15 -20.31 -15.92
CA ILE A 223 -10.83 -19.42 -14.97
C ILE A 223 -10.78 -17.96 -15.44
N ARG A 224 -9.61 -17.49 -15.87
CA ARG A 224 -9.45 -16.10 -16.35
C ARG A 224 -10.31 -15.83 -17.58
N GLU A 225 -10.38 -16.76 -18.53
CA GLU A 225 -11.21 -16.61 -19.73
C GLU A 225 -12.70 -16.69 -19.38
N SER A 226 -13.09 -17.53 -18.42
CA SER A 226 -14.47 -17.58 -17.89
C SER A 226 -14.89 -16.23 -17.29
N GLU A 227 -14.04 -15.61 -16.48
CA GLU A 227 -14.34 -14.30 -15.86
C GLU A 227 -14.38 -13.16 -16.89
N LYS A 228 -13.49 -13.18 -17.90
CA LYS A 228 -13.58 -12.26 -19.04
C LYS A 228 -14.88 -12.44 -19.82
N ALA A 229 -15.30 -13.68 -20.06
CA ALA A 229 -16.57 -13.94 -20.73
C ALA A 229 -17.73 -13.39 -19.90
N ARG A 230 -17.74 -13.67 -18.59
CA ARG A 230 -18.75 -13.16 -17.65
C ARG A 230 -18.88 -11.63 -17.70
N MET A 231 -17.76 -10.91 -17.77
CA MET A 231 -17.73 -9.45 -17.97
C MET A 231 -18.38 -9.02 -19.30
N LYS A 232 -18.07 -9.71 -20.40
CA LYS A 232 -18.64 -9.40 -21.73
C LYS A 232 -20.15 -9.67 -21.79
N TRP A 233 -20.62 -10.73 -21.15
CA TRP A 233 -22.02 -11.15 -21.16
C TRP A 233 -22.89 -10.33 -20.21
N ASN A 234 -22.31 -9.75 -19.16
CA ASN A 234 -23.04 -8.89 -18.22
C ASN A 234 -22.39 -7.49 -18.09
N PRO A 235 -22.88 -6.51 -18.87
CA PRO A 235 -22.39 -5.13 -18.83
C PRO A 235 -22.59 -4.41 -17.49
N SER A 236 -23.38 -4.95 -16.56
CA SER A 236 -23.53 -4.37 -15.23
C SER A 236 -22.38 -4.69 -14.27
N LEU A 237 -21.52 -5.64 -14.63
CA LEU A 237 -20.37 -6.02 -13.81
C LEU A 237 -19.24 -5.01 -14.00
N THR A 238 -18.61 -4.66 -12.88
CA THR A 238 -17.38 -3.88 -12.84
C THR A 238 -16.19 -4.80 -12.57
N MET A 239 -14.97 -4.28 -12.69
CA MET A 239 -13.77 -5.03 -12.32
C MET A 239 -13.77 -5.49 -10.85
N GLY A 240 -14.52 -4.81 -9.97
CA GLY A 240 -14.71 -5.19 -8.57
C GLY A 240 -15.43 -6.53 -8.38
N ASP A 241 -16.29 -6.91 -9.33
CA ASP A 241 -17.18 -8.07 -9.25
C ASP A 241 -16.58 -9.37 -9.81
N LEU A 242 -15.37 -9.27 -10.36
CA LEU A 242 -14.70 -10.32 -11.12
C LEU A 242 -13.48 -10.86 -10.36
N MET A 243 -13.24 -12.15 -10.51
CA MET A 243 -12.00 -12.75 -10.05
C MET A 243 -10.92 -12.60 -11.11
N THR A 244 -9.87 -11.85 -10.79
CA THR A 244 -8.68 -11.74 -11.63
C THR A 244 -7.60 -12.72 -11.18
N VAL A 245 -6.97 -13.39 -12.14
CA VAL A 245 -5.90 -14.37 -11.91
C VAL A 245 -4.68 -13.95 -12.74
N ASN A 246 -3.55 -13.65 -12.08
CA ASN A 246 -2.31 -13.23 -12.73
C ASN A 246 -1.14 -14.15 -12.39
N LEU A 247 -0.47 -14.73 -13.38
CA LEU A 247 0.79 -15.45 -13.18
C LEU A 247 1.95 -14.47 -13.26
N THR A 248 2.72 -14.32 -12.19
CA THR A 248 3.78 -13.30 -12.10
C THR A 248 5.16 -13.87 -11.85
N GLU A 249 5.24 -15.03 -11.20
CA GLU A 249 6.49 -15.73 -10.93
C GLU A 249 6.35 -17.17 -11.39
N LEU A 250 7.36 -17.64 -12.13
CA LEU A 250 7.57 -19.03 -12.47
C LEU A 250 9.04 -19.36 -12.18
N SER A 251 9.29 -20.12 -11.12
CA SER A 251 10.64 -20.55 -10.74
C SER A 251 10.77 -22.07 -10.77
N VAL A 252 11.96 -22.56 -11.16
CA VAL A 252 12.31 -23.98 -11.18
C VAL A 252 13.40 -24.23 -10.14
N LEU A 253 13.01 -24.64 -8.94
CA LEU A 253 13.92 -24.93 -7.82
C LEU A 253 13.52 -26.26 -7.20
N ASN A 254 13.91 -27.40 -7.80
CA ASN A 254 13.48 -28.75 -7.37
C ASN A 254 11.94 -28.89 -7.19
N SER A 255 11.18 -27.90 -7.66
CA SER A 255 9.77 -27.61 -7.45
C SER A 255 9.43 -26.33 -8.23
N PHE A 256 8.24 -26.28 -8.79
CA PHE A 256 7.71 -25.05 -9.37
C PHE A 256 7.02 -24.20 -8.30
N SER A 257 7.10 -22.88 -8.40
CA SER A 257 6.30 -21.95 -7.57
C SER A 257 5.56 -20.99 -8.49
N ILE A 258 4.29 -20.73 -8.16
CA ILE A 258 3.45 -19.71 -8.78
C ILE A 258 3.08 -18.71 -7.69
N LYS A 259 3.14 -17.41 -7.99
CA LYS A 259 2.53 -16.34 -7.19
C LYS A 259 1.48 -15.63 -8.01
N PHE A 260 0.30 -15.42 -7.43
CA PHE A 260 -0.76 -14.61 -8.01
C PHE A 260 -0.79 -13.26 -7.31
N TYR A 261 -0.55 -12.18 -8.06
CA TYR A 261 -0.65 -10.80 -7.56
C TYR A 261 -1.97 -10.20 -8.01
N HIS A 262 -2.54 -9.38 -7.14
CA HIS A 262 -3.59 -8.44 -7.48
C HIS A 262 -3.10 -7.07 -6.99
N ASP A 263 -2.97 -6.13 -7.91
CA ASP A 263 -2.72 -4.72 -7.55
C ASP A 263 -4.00 -4.15 -6.91
N CYS A 264 -3.81 -3.37 -5.85
CA CYS A 264 -4.83 -2.63 -5.11
C CYS A 264 -5.66 -1.72 -6.03
#